data_AF-A0A090W5W7-F1
#
_entry.id   AF-A0A090W5W7-F1
#
_cell.length_a   1.000
_cell.length_b   1.000
_cell.length_c   1.000
_cell.angle_alpha   90.00
_cell.angle_beta   90.00
_cell.angle_gamma   90.00
#
_symmetry.space_group_name_H-M   'P 1'
#
loop_
_entity.id
_entity.type
_entity.pdbx_description
1 polymer ?
#
loop_
_entity_poly.entity_id
_entity_poly.type
_entity_poly.pdbx_seq_one_letter_code
_entity_poly.pdbx_strand_id
1 'polypeptide(L)'
;MANDNKNPKEKKPKFSPYWIYGIILSLFLVFTLFNNNTMDSGNSTNPTQFFKFVRDGDVSRVEIVNRRLAKVYLTKEAAQKEIHKKSKPTSFSLSAAQMPNYRFEFGELEIFQNKLNEIIDQENLDLEPVYITEENHLADFLIGILPFVLLIGVWIFIMRRMSGGAGGGAGGQIFNIGKSKAKLFDQNTEVKTTFKDVAGLEGAKEEVQEIVDFLKFPEKYTTLGGKIPKGALLVGPPGTGKTLLAKAVAGEAKVPFFSLSDSDFVEMFVGVGASRVRDLFKQAKEKSPSIIFIDEIDAIGRARGKNAMSGSNDERENTLNQLLTEMDGFGTNTNVIVMAATNRADILDKALMRAGRLIDKYLWIYLMFANARKYLKST
;
A
#
# COMPACT_ATOMS: atom_id res chain seq x y z
N MET A 1 -19.75 -46.56 15.33
CA MET A 1 -18.38 -46.04 15.11
C MET A 1 -18.38 -45.21 13.84
N ALA A 2 -18.26 -43.89 13.95
CA ALA A 2 -17.72 -43.01 12.90
C ALA A 2 -17.45 -41.65 13.56
N ASN A 3 -16.17 -41.37 13.79
CA ASN A 3 -15.67 -40.14 14.42
C ASN A 3 -15.72 -38.98 13.43
N ASP A 4 -16.45 -37.92 13.79
CA ASP A 4 -16.37 -36.60 13.16
C ASP A 4 -15.06 -35.93 13.54
N ASN A 5 -14.11 -35.87 12.61
CA ASN A 5 -12.81 -35.23 12.82
C ASN A 5 -12.88 -33.75 12.40
N LYS A 6 -13.27 -32.86 13.33
CA LYS A 6 -13.16 -31.41 13.15
C LYS A 6 -11.77 -30.94 13.59
N ASN A 7 -10.92 -30.60 12.63
CA ASN A 7 -9.64 -29.92 12.87
C ASN A 7 -9.87 -28.58 13.63
N PRO A 8 -9.19 -28.33 14.76
CA PRO A 8 -9.29 -27.05 15.44
C PRO A 8 -8.50 -25.99 14.67
N LYS A 9 -9.18 -24.96 14.18
CA LYS A 9 -8.55 -23.77 13.60
C LYS A 9 -7.71 -23.07 14.67
N GLU A 10 -6.40 -23.08 14.50
CA GLU A 10 -5.47 -22.29 15.30
C GLU A 10 -5.86 -20.80 15.24
N LYS A 11 -6.28 -20.25 16.39
CA LYS A 11 -6.54 -18.83 16.55
C LYS A 11 -5.20 -18.11 16.66
N LYS A 12 -4.77 -17.45 15.58
CA LYS A 12 -3.63 -16.51 15.63
C LYS A 12 -3.92 -15.43 16.69
N PRO A 13 -2.94 -15.06 17.54
CA PRO A 13 -3.17 -14.07 18.59
C PRO A 13 -3.55 -12.73 17.97
N LYS A 14 -4.70 -12.19 18.39
CA LYS A 14 -5.14 -10.86 17.98
C LYS A 14 -4.21 -9.84 18.62
N PHE A 15 -3.44 -9.12 17.80
CA PHE A 15 -2.60 -8.02 18.27
C PHE A 15 -3.48 -7.00 19.00
N SER A 16 -3.32 -6.98 20.33
CA SER A 16 -4.03 -6.03 21.19
C SER A 16 -3.27 -4.71 21.19
N PRO A 17 -3.94 -3.55 21.02
CA PRO A 17 -3.30 -2.23 21.09
C PRO A 17 -2.53 -2.00 22.40
N TYR A 18 -2.86 -2.75 23.46
CA TYR A 18 -2.19 -2.71 24.76
C TYR A 18 -0.73 -3.16 24.75
N TRP A 19 -0.30 -3.95 23.76
CA TRP A 19 1.12 -4.32 23.62
C TRP A 19 2.02 -3.13 23.30
N ILE A 20 1.49 -2.13 22.60
CA ILE A 20 2.24 -0.90 22.27
C ILE A 20 2.51 -0.10 23.56
N TYR A 21 1.51 0.04 24.43
CA TYR A 21 1.67 0.72 25.72
C TYR A 21 2.63 -0.03 26.67
N GLY A 22 2.62 -1.37 26.64
CA GLY A 22 3.56 -2.19 27.42
C GLY A 22 5.02 -2.00 26.98
N ILE A 23 5.27 -1.90 25.67
CA ILE A 23 6.61 -1.63 25.12
C ILE A 23 7.06 -0.21 25.48
N ILE A 24 6.16 0.77 25.42
CA ILE A 24 6.48 2.16 25.81
C ILE A 24 6.81 2.25 27.30
N LEU A 25 6.06 1.56 28.16
CA LEU A 25 6.30 1.53 29.61
C LEU A 25 7.65 0.85 29.93
N SER A 26 7.99 -0.25 29.26
CA SER A 26 9.27 -0.93 29.49
C SER A 26 10.45 -0.09 29.00
N LEU A 27 10.32 0.58 27.84
CA LEU A 27 11.30 1.55 27.36
C LEU A 27 11.47 2.71 28.32
N PHE A 28 10.39 3.23 28.89
CA PHE A 28 10.44 4.29 29.90
C PHE A 28 11.13 3.82 31.19
N LEU A 29 10.90 2.57 31.60
CA LEU A 29 11.51 2.02 32.81
C LEU A 29 13.01 1.67 32.61
N VAL A 30 13.38 1.19 31.42
CA VAL A 30 14.79 1.05 31.02
C VAL A 30 15.45 2.42 30.92
N PHE A 31 14.76 3.42 30.37
CA PHE A 31 15.23 4.80 30.31
C PHE A 31 15.47 5.39 31.71
N THR A 32 14.54 5.25 32.65
CA THR A 32 14.74 5.75 34.01
C THR A 32 15.87 5.04 34.75
N LEU A 33 16.09 3.74 34.50
CA LEU A 33 17.20 2.98 35.08
C LEU A 33 18.56 3.36 34.47
N PHE A 34 18.64 3.57 33.16
CA PHE A 34 19.90 3.98 32.50
C PHE A 34 20.23 5.46 32.75
N ASN A 35 19.23 6.33 32.83
CA ASN A 35 19.42 7.77 33.00
C ASN A 35 19.79 8.16 34.45
N ASN A 36 19.65 7.24 35.41
CA ASN A 36 20.05 7.47 36.80
C ASN A 36 21.57 7.30 37.04
N ASN A 37 22.33 6.87 36.04
CA ASN A 37 23.79 6.68 36.14
C ASN A 37 24.63 7.89 35.74
N THR A 38 24.02 9.01 35.36
CA THR A 38 24.73 10.24 34.97
C THR A 38 24.26 11.43 35.81
N MET A 39 24.07 11.23 37.12
CA MET A 39 24.06 12.36 38.04
C MET A 39 25.52 12.79 38.26
N ASP A 40 25.92 13.79 37.49
CA ASP A 40 27.27 14.29 37.34
C ASP A 40 27.76 14.93 38.67
N SER A 41 28.30 14.10 39.56
CA SER A 41 28.68 14.49 40.93
C SER A 41 30.13 15.01 41.01
N GLY A 42 30.27 16.33 41.06
CA GLY A 42 31.51 17.02 41.44
C GLY A 42 31.21 18.50 41.67
N ASN A 43 31.80 19.11 42.71
CA ASN A 43 31.57 20.54 42.96
C ASN A 43 32.22 21.38 41.85
N SER A 44 31.55 22.45 41.41
CA SER A 44 32.17 23.40 40.50
C SER A 44 33.29 24.17 41.20
N THR A 45 34.44 24.29 40.54
CA THR A 45 35.55 25.17 40.93
C THR A 45 35.96 26.05 39.75
N ASN A 46 37.00 26.87 39.91
CA ASN A 46 37.55 27.68 38.84
C ASN A 46 39.03 27.32 38.58
N PRO A 47 39.58 27.64 37.39
CA PRO A 47 40.98 27.33 37.08
C PRO A 47 41.97 27.88 38.09
N THR A 48 41.72 29.08 38.63
CA THR A 48 42.60 29.74 39.60
C THR A 48 42.70 28.99 40.92
N GLN A 49 41.57 28.53 41.47
CA GLN A 49 41.51 27.71 42.68
C GLN A 49 42.11 26.34 42.43
N PHE A 50 41.86 25.76 41.26
CA PHE A 50 42.48 24.51 40.87
C PHE A 50 44.02 24.59 40.86
N PHE A 51 44.61 25.59 40.21
CA PHE A 51 46.07 25.75 40.21
C PHE A 51 46.65 25.98 41.62
N LYS A 52 45.87 26.57 42.53
CA LYS A 52 46.24 26.65 43.94
C LYS A 52 46.29 25.26 44.58
N PHE A 53 45.27 24.42 44.36
CA PHE A 53 45.24 23.06 44.88
C PHE A 53 46.36 22.17 44.30
N VAL A 54 46.74 22.40 43.04
CA VAL A 54 47.89 21.70 42.43
C VAL A 54 49.19 22.08 43.14
N ARG A 55 49.45 23.37 43.37
CA ARG A 55 50.64 23.84 44.13
C ARG A 55 50.67 23.34 45.56
N ASP A 56 49.50 23.23 46.19
CA ASP A 56 49.37 22.71 47.56
C ASP A 56 49.55 21.17 47.63
N GLY A 57 49.77 20.48 46.50
CA GLY A 57 49.95 19.02 46.43
C GLY A 57 48.65 18.22 46.68
N ASP A 58 47.50 18.89 46.58
CA ASP A 58 46.21 18.31 46.98
C ASP A 58 45.54 17.46 45.89
N VAL A 59 46.07 17.52 44.67
CA VAL A 59 45.52 16.87 43.48
C VAL A 59 46.27 15.57 43.20
N SER A 60 45.53 14.45 43.11
CA SER A 60 46.09 13.13 42.77
C SER A 60 46.02 12.82 41.28
N ARG A 61 44.97 13.28 40.60
CA ARG A 61 44.77 13.04 39.16
C ARG A 61 43.89 14.13 38.57
N VAL A 62 44.19 14.48 37.33
CA VAL A 62 43.38 15.41 36.52
C VAL A 62 42.98 14.68 35.25
N GLU A 63 41.68 14.66 34.97
CA GLU A 63 41.14 14.12 33.73
C GLU A 63 40.59 15.26 32.88
N ILE A 64 41.10 15.38 31.66
CA ILE A 64 40.65 16.35 30.68
C ILE A 64 39.61 15.67 29.80
N VAL A 65 38.35 16.06 29.97
CA VAL A 65 37.20 15.54 29.25
C VAL A 65 36.84 16.45 28.09
N ASN A 66 36.75 15.87 26.88
CA ASN A 66 36.31 16.56 25.66
C ASN A 66 37.06 17.87 25.37
N ARG A 67 38.32 17.98 25.84
CA ARG A 67 39.22 19.14 25.68
C ARG A 67 38.68 20.47 26.24
N ARG A 68 37.64 20.44 27.09
CA ARG A 68 36.99 21.64 27.64
C ARG A 68 36.74 21.58 29.14
N LEU A 69 36.58 20.38 29.68
CA LEU A 69 36.24 20.15 31.09
C LEU A 69 37.39 19.44 31.79
N ALA A 70 37.80 19.92 32.96
CA ALA A 70 38.74 19.21 33.82
C ALA A 70 37.99 18.60 35.01
N LYS A 71 38.13 17.28 35.21
CA LYS A 71 37.68 16.54 36.39
C LYS A 71 38.89 16.32 37.30
N VAL A 72 38.77 16.73 38.56
CA VAL A 72 39.89 16.76 39.52
C VAL A 72 39.60 15.78 40.64
N TYR A 73 40.61 14.94 40.91
CA TYR A 73 40.61 13.97 41.98
C TYR A 73 41.60 14.42 43.04
N LEU A 74 41.16 14.47 44.29
CA LEU A 74 42.04 14.83 45.39
C LEU A 74 42.81 13.61 45.90
N THR A 75 43.94 13.85 46.58
CA THR A 75 44.60 12.80 47.36
C THR A 75 43.72 12.40 48.55
N LYS A 76 43.93 11.19 49.10
CA LYS A 76 43.15 10.70 50.25
C LYS A 76 43.32 11.58 51.49
N GLU A 77 44.46 12.24 51.62
CA GLU A 77 44.79 13.17 52.71
C GLU A 77 44.16 14.54 52.50
N ALA A 78 44.25 15.09 51.28
CA ALA A 78 43.62 16.36 50.91
C ALA A 78 42.09 16.33 51.03
N ALA A 79 41.46 15.20 50.68
CA ALA A 79 40.01 15.03 50.78
C ALA A 79 39.46 15.15 52.22
N GLN A 80 40.33 15.06 53.25
CA GLN A 80 39.95 15.21 54.65
C GLN A 80 40.14 16.63 55.20
N LYS A 81 40.85 17.51 54.48
CA LYS A 81 41.06 18.92 54.87
C LYS A 81 39.72 19.66 54.93
N GLU A 82 39.57 20.60 55.89
CA GLU A 82 38.36 21.42 56.08
C GLU A 82 37.89 22.11 54.79
N ILE A 83 38.84 22.53 53.95
CA ILE A 83 38.64 23.25 52.69
C ILE A 83 37.92 22.37 51.65
N HIS A 84 38.08 21.04 51.73
CA HIS A 84 37.54 20.04 50.79
C HIS A 84 36.37 19.22 51.36
N LYS A 85 35.91 19.50 52.60
CA LYS A 85 34.80 18.76 53.21
C LYS A 85 33.49 18.81 52.41
N LYS A 86 33.27 19.91 51.67
CA LYS A 86 32.09 20.09 50.82
C LYS A 86 32.16 19.34 49.50
N SER A 87 33.35 18.90 49.06
CA SER A 87 33.59 18.20 47.78
C SER A 87 33.57 16.67 47.90
N LYS A 88 32.95 16.14 48.97
CA LYS A 88 32.68 14.71 49.07
C LYS A 88 31.52 14.37 48.14
N PRO A 89 31.69 13.45 47.18
CA PRO A 89 30.63 13.08 46.27
C PRO A 89 29.50 12.40 47.06
N THR A 90 28.38 13.10 47.22
CA THR A 90 27.13 12.51 47.73
C THR A 90 26.41 11.83 46.57
N SER A 91 26.74 10.57 46.29
CA SER A 91 25.90 9.72 45.44
C SER A 91 26.17 8.24 45.70
N PHE A 92 25.10 7.44 45.70
CA PHE A 92 25.14 5.98 45.75
C PHE A 92 25.32 5.47 44.31
N SER A 93 26.57 5.20 43.91
CA SER A 93 26.88 4.52 42.66
C SER A 93 27.05 3.02 42.92
N LEU A 94 26.43 2.18 42.09
CA LEU A 94 26.63 0.73 42.07
C LEU A 94 28.01 0.34 41.48
N SER A 95 28.78 1.31 40.97
CA SER A 95 30.12 1.09 40.42
C SER A 95 31.19 1.55 41.42
N ALA A 96 32.26 0.77 41.55
CA ALA A 96 33.40 1.08 42.43
C ALA A 96 34.35 2.17 41.87
N ALA A 97 33.93 2.91 40.84
CA ALA A 97 34.76 3.96 40.25
C ALA A 97 34.80 5.20 41.17
N GLN A 98 36.00 5.71 41.42
CA GLN A 98 36.21 6.94 42.19
C GLN A 98 35.54 8.11 41.45
N MET A 99 34.67 8.86 42.14
CA MET A 99 34.03 10.05 41.59
C MET A 99 34.93 11.28 41.72
N PRO A 100 34.87 12.24 40.79
CA PRO A 100 35.68 13.45 40.86
C PRO A 100 35.22 14.37 42.00
N ASN A 101 36.17 15.03 42.64
CA ASN A 101 35.90 15.96 43.73
C ASN A 101 35.52 17.35 43.22
N TYR A 102 36.20 17.82 42.18
CA TYR A 102 35.94 19.11 41.54
C TYR A 102 35.86 19.02 40.04
N ARG A 103 35.15 19.98 39.44
CA ARG A 103 35.08 20.17 38.00
C ARG A 103 35.10 21.63 37.61
N PHE A 104 35.72 21.94 36.50
CA PHE A 104 35.69 23.29 35.94
C PHE A 104 35.92 23.26 34.43
N GLU A 105 35.37 24.25 33.73
CA GLU A 105 35.68 24.49 32.33
C GLU A 105 36.93 25.35 32.22
N PHE A 106 37.78 25.02 31.26
CA PHE A 106 38.95 25.82 30.90
C PHE A 106 38.83 26.28 29.44
N GLY A 107 39.61 27.31 29.10
CA GLY A 107 39.63 27.87 27.75
C GLY A 107 40.42 27.01 26.78
N GLU A 108 41.46 27.58 26.16
CA GLU A 108 42.31 26.83 25.24
C GLU A 108 43.11 25.76 25.97
N LEU A 109 43.05 24.53 25.43
CA LEU A 109 43.71 23.36 26.00
C LEU A 109 45.22 23.54 26.13
N GLU A 110 45.84 24.12 25.10
CA GLU A 110 47.29 24.34 25.06
C GLU A 110 47.73 25.32 26.16
N ILE A 111 47.00 26.43 26.35
CA ILE A 111 47.28 27.39 27.42
C ILE A 111 47.14 26.73 28.80
N PHE A 112 46.11 25.91 28.98
CA PHE A 112 45.89 25.19 30.23
C PHE A 112 46.99 24.16 30.51
N GLN A 113 47.36 23.37 29.50
CA GLN A 113 48.38 22.33 29.60
C GLN A 113 49.76 22.93 29.86
N ASN A 114 50.13 24.00 29.16
CA ASN A 114 51.42 24.68 29.37
C ASN A 114 51.54 25.21 30.80
N LYS A 115 50.48 25.84 31.33
CA LYS A 115 50.45 26.32 32.73
C LYS A 115 50.47 25.18 33.75
N LEU A 116 49.81 24.08 33.46
CA LEU A 116 49.78 22.91 34.34
C LEU A 116 51.18 22.27 34.42
N ASN A 117 51.82 22.05 33.27
CA ASN A 117 53.18 21.50 33.18
C ASN A 117 54.20 22.42 33.87
N GLU A 118 54.10 23.73 33.68
CA GLU A 118 54.98 24.70 34.37
C GLU A 118 54.91 24.55 35.89
N ILE A 119 53.72 24.36 36.46
CA ILE A 119 53.55 24.17 37.91
C ILE A 119 54.07 22.79 38.36
N ILE A 120 53.83 21.75 37.57
CA ILE A 120 54.31 20.40 37.85
C ILE A 120 55.85 20.38 37.90
N ASP A 121 56.50 21.05 36.94
CA ASP A 121 57.97 21.14 36.85
C ASP A 121 58.57 22.00 37.98
N GLN A 122 57.91 23.10 38.36
CA GLN A 122 58.37 23.99 39.43
C GLN A 122 58.31 23.34 40.82
N GLU A 123 57.24 22.60 41.10
CA GLU A 123 56.98 22.00 42.42
C GLU A 123 57.36 20.51 42.49
N ASN A 124 57.88 19.95 41.38
CA ASN A 124 58.31 18.54 41.24
C ASN A 124 57.22 17.54 41.66
N LEU A 125 56.02 17.70 41.10
CA LEU A 125 54.83 16.90 41.43
C LEU A 125 54.70 15.67 40.51
N ASP A 126 54.26 14.54 41.06
CA ASP A 126 53.93 13.33 40.28
C ASP A 126 52.47 13.38 39.82
N LEU A 127 52.17 14.27 38.86
CA LEU A 127 50.82 14.48 38.34
C LEU A 127 50.80 14.39 36.82
N GLU A 128 50.13 13.37 36.29
CA GLU A 128 49.93 13.21 34.84
C GLU A 128 48.47 13.50 34.42
N PRO A 129 48.23 14.43 33.48
CA PRO A 129 46.89 14.67 32.96
C PRO A 129 46.44 13.53 32.04
N VAL A 130 45.28 12.93 32.33
CA VAL A 130 44.67 11.89 31.51
C VAL A 130 43.61 12.50 30.60
N TYR A 131 43.66 12.18 29.30
CA TYR A 131 42.70 12.69 28.33
C TYR A 131 41.61 11.67 28.07
N ILE A 132 40.36 12.08 28.25
CA ILE A 132 39.18 11.22 28.06
C ILE A 132 38.24 11.92 27.08
N THR A 133 37.73 11.15 26.12
CA THR A 133 36.62 11.60 25.28
C THR A 133 35.36 10.94 25.81
N GLU A 134 34.44 11.75 26.33
CA GLU A 134 33.12 11.27 26.75
C GLU A 134 32.13 11.55 25.63
N GLU A 135 31.65 10.49 25.00
CA GLU A 135 30.58 10.57 24.02
C GLU A 135 29.22 10.44 24.72
N ASN A 136 28.30 11.36 24.42
CA ASN A 136 26.93 11.30 24.91
C ASN A 136 26.12 10.33 24.05
N HIS A 137 26.48 9.04 24.11
CA HIS A 137 25.82 7.98 23.32
C HIS A 137 24.29 7.97 23.49
N LEU A 138 23.78 8.40 24.66
CA LEU A 138 22.34 8.55 24.90
C LEU A 138 21.74 9.70 24.09
N ALA A 139 22.37 10.88 24.09
CA ALA A 139 21.88 12.02 23.33
C ALA A 139 21.90 11.71 21.82
N ASP A 140 22.98 11.08 21.35
CA ASP A 140 23.11 10.65 19.95
C ASP A 140 22.07 9.58 19.59
N PHE A 141 21.79 8.65 20.50
CA PHE A 141 20.72 7.67 20.33
C PHE A 141 19.33 8.32 20.28
N LEU A 142 19.03 9.26 21.18
CA LEU A 142 17.74 9.96 21.22
C LEU A 142 17.50 10.80 19.95
N ILE A 143 18.53 11.50 19.49
CA ILE A 143 18.47 12.26 18.23
C ILE A 143 18.32 11.30 17.04
N GLY A 144 18.99 10.14 17.07
CA GLY A 144 18.89 9.11 16.04
C GLY A 144 17.51 8.46 15.94
N ILE A 145 16.78 8.28 17.05
CA ILE A 145 15.42 7.71 17.04
C ILE A 145 14.32 8.74 16.76
N LEU A 146 14.59 10.03 16.95
CA LEU A 146 13.64 11.13 16.73
C LEU A 146 12.93 11.10 15.36
N PRO A 147 13.60 10.86 14.21
CA PRO A 147 12.90 10.75 12.92
C PRO A 147 11.91 9.59 12.86
N PHE A 148 12.21 8.46 13.50
CA PHE A 148 11.31 7.30 13.55
C PHE A 148 10.10 7.54 14.45
N VAL A 149 10.31 8.18 15.61
CA VAL A 149 9.23 8.56 16.51
C VAL A 149 8.28 9.56 15.85
N LEU A 150 8.80 10.54 15.11
CA LEU A 150 7.97 11.46 14.33
C LEU A 150 7.17 10.75 13.24
N LEU A 151 7.78 9.81 12.50
CA LEU A 151 7.09 9.03 11.47
C LEU A 151 5.95 8.19 12.08
N ILE A 152 6.21 7.51 13.20
CA ILE A 152 5.20 6.75 13.93
C ILE A 152 4.10 7.68 14.48
N GLY A 153 4.45 8.86 14.99
CA GLY A 153 3.49 9.86 15.46
C GLY A 153 2.56 10.37 14.36
N VAL A 154 3.11 10.72 13.19
CA VAL A 154 2.33 11.12 12.01
C VAL A 154 1.45 9.96 11.53
N TRP A 155 1.97 8.74 11.51
CA TRP A 155 1.21 7.55 11.15
C TRP A 155 0.01 7.32 12.08
N ILE A 156 0.22 7.41 13.40
CA ILE A 156 -0.85 7.29 14.40
C ILE A 156 -1.86 8.44 14.27
N PHE A 157 -1.40 9.66 13.98
CA PHE A 157 -2.27 10.82 13.76
C PHE A 157 -3.17 10.62 12.53
N ILE A 158 -2.62 10.13 11.41
CA ILE A 158 -3.38 9.78 10.21
C ILE A 158 -4.40 8.68 10.51
N MET A 159 -3.98 7.62 11.22
CA MET A 159 -4.87 6.51 11.60
C MET A 159 -6.00 6.97 12.53
N ARG A 160 -5.73 7.86 13.49
CA ARG A 160 -6.77 8.44 14.36
C ARG A 160 -7.71 9.36 13.57
N ARG A 161 -7.21 10.10 12.58
CA ARG A 161 -8.04 10.96 11.73
C ARG A 161 -8.91 10.16 10.76
N MET A 162 -8.42 9.03 10.24
CA MET A 162 -9.22 8.10 9.42
C MET A 162 -10.19 7.24 10.24
N SER A 163 -9.98 7.08 11.55
CA SER A 163 -10.83 6.27 12.43
C SER A 163 -11.90 7.07 13.20
N GLY A 164 -11.81 8.40 13.23
CA GLY A 164 -12.67 9.27 14.05
C GLY A 164 -13.99 9.73 13.41
N GLY A 165 -14.26 9.36 12.16
CA GLY A 165 -15.55 9.57 11.52
C GLY A 165 -16.51 8.43 11.85
N ALA A 166 -17.66 8.75 12.44
CA ALA A 166 -18.70 7.81 12.82
C ALA A 166 -19.04 6.81 11.70
N GLY A 167 -18.99 5.50 12.04
CA GLY A 167 -19.55 4.42 11.23
C GLY A 167 -18.71 4.00 10.03
N GLY A 168 -17.89 2.96 10.20
CA GLY A 168 -17.23 2.26 9.10
C GLY A 168 -15.77 2.63 8.92
N GLY A 169 -14.92 2.19 9.84
CA GLY A 169 -13.48 2.32 9.69
C GLY A 169 -13.00 1.65 8.40
N ALA A 170 -12.01 2.27 7.74
CA ALA A 170 -11.38 1.81 6.51
C ALA A 170 -10.85 0.36 6.55
N GLY A 171 -10.72 -0.25 7.74
CA GLY A 171 -10.45 -1.69 7.87
C GLY A 171 -11.62 -2.62 7.51
N GLY A 172 -12.86 -2.13 7.56
CA GLY A 172 -14.06 -2.89 7.15
C GLY A 172 -14.36 -2.83 5.65
N GLN A 173 -13.85 -1.81 4.97
CA GLN A 173 -13.99 -1.67 3.51
C GLN A 173 -12.93 -2.47 2.74
N ILE A 174 -11.73 -2.62 3.30
CA ILE A 174 -10.65 -3.41 2.66
C ILE A 174 -10.98 -4.91 2.62
N PHE A 175 -11.69 -5.44 3.64
CA PHE A 175 -12.18 -6.84 3.62
C PHE A 175 -13.43 -7.06 2.76
N ASN A 176 -14.03 -5.99 2.21
CA ASN A 176 -15.19 -6.08 1.31
C ASN A 176 -14.83 -5.89 -0.17
N ILE A 177 -13.55 -5.75 -0.51
CA ILE A 177 -13.04 -5.63 -1.89
C ILE A 177 -13.27 -6.91 -2.74
N GLY A 178 -13.59 -8.04 -2.09
CA GLY A 178 -13.94 -9.30 -2.78
C GLY A 178 -15.43 -9.54 -3.02
N LYS A 179 -16.32 -8.65 -2.55
CA LYS A 179 -17.75 -8.72 -2.87
C LYS A 179 -18.07 -7.52 -3.72
N SER A 180 -18.13 -7.76 -5.03
CA SER A 180 -18.69 -6.85 -6.02
C SER A 180 -19.90 -6.10 -5.43
N LYS A 181 -19.69 -4.86 -5.00
CA LYS A 181 -20.66 -3.80 -5.19
C LYS A 181 -20.55 -3.41 -6.66
N ALA A 182 -20.83 -4.35 -7.57
CA ALA A 182 -21.52 -3.97 -8.79
C ALA A 182 -22.66 -3.11 -8.29
N LYS A 183 -22.66 -1.84 -8.70
CA LYS A 183 -23.92 -1.13 -8.78
C LYS A 183 -24.88 -2.15 -9.38
N LEU A 184 -25.86 -2.57 -8.60
CA LEU A 184 -27.08 -3.16 -9.12
C LEU A 184 -27.57 -2.11 -10.11
N PHE A 185 -27.08 -2.19 -11.35
CA PHE A 185 -27.74 -1.60 -12.47
C PHE A 185 -29.12 -2.21 -12.38
N ASP A 186 -30.03 -1.28 -12.15
CA ASP A 186 -31.39 -1.47 -11.73
C ASP A 186 -31.94 -2.78 -12.30
N GLN A 187 -32.40 -3.65 -11.40
CA GLN A 187 -32.93 -4.97 -11.72
C GLN A 187 -34.15 -4.90 -12.66
N ASN A 188 -34.58 -3.69 -13.07
CA ASN A 188 -35.65 -3.39 -14.00
C ASN A 188 -35.30 -2.34 -15.07
N THR A 189 -34.03 -2.18 -15.49
CA THR A 189 -33.77 -1.41 -16.72
C THR A 189 -34.13 -2.27 -17.94
N GLU A 190 -35.43 -2.40 -18.23
CA GLU A 190 -35.85 -2.78 -19.58
C GLU A 190 -35.09 -1.87 -20.55
N VAL A 191 -34.26 -2.46 -21.42
CA VAL A 191 -33.58 -1.70 -22.45
C VAL A 191 -34.68 -1.19 -23.39
N LYS A 192 -35.03 0.09 -23.23
CA LYS A 192 -36.08 0.75 -24.03
C LYS A 192 -35.68 0.95 -25.49
N THR A 193 -34.39 0.80 -25.79
CA THR A 193 -33.83 0.98 -27.13
C THR A 193 -34.16 -0.23 -27.99
N THR A 194 -34.72 0.01 -29.17
CA THR A 194 -35.12 -0.99 -30.17
C THR A 194 -34.43 -0.72 -31.52
N PHE A 195 -34.61 -1.56 -32.53
CA PHE A 195 -34.00 -1.30 -33.85
C PHE A 195 -34.52 -0.04 -34.53
N LYS A 196 -35.68 0.48 -34.08
CA LYS A 196 -36.22 1.76 -34.54
C LYS A 196 -35.37 2.96 -34.11
N ASP A 197 -34.69 2.84 -32.97
CA ASP A 197 -33.84 3.89 -32.41
C ASP A 197 -32.42 3.86 -33.01
N VAL A 198 -32.10 2.82 -33.78
CA VAL A 198 -30.83 2.68 -34.50
C VAL A 198 -31.05 3.08 -35.95
N ALA A 199 -30.61 4.28 -36.31
CA ALA A 199 -30.71 4.73 -37.69
C ALA A 199 -29.68 4.02 -38.58
N GLY A 200 -30.09 3.62 -39.79
CA GLY A 200 -29.23 2.95 -40.78
C GLY A 200 -28.72 1.58 -40.34
N LEU A 201 -27.54 1.18 -40.83
CA LEU A 201 -26.89 -0.10 -40.52
C LEU A 201 -27.73 -1.34 -40.92
N GLU A 202 -28.52 -1.27 -41.99
CA GLU A 202 -29.46 -2.33 -42.38
C GLU A 202 -28.80 -3.71 -42.54
N GLY A 203 -27.61 -3.80 -43.14
CA GLY A 203 -26.88 -5.07 -43.23
C GLY A 203 -26.46 -5.63 -41.86
N ALA A 204 -26.02 -4.76 -40.95
CA ALA A 204 -25.67 -5.18 -39.59
C ALA A 204 -26.92 -5.57 -38.78
N LYS A 205 -28.05 -4.87 -38.97
CA LYS A 205 -29.35 -5.23 -38.36
C LYS A 205 -29.82 -6.61 -38.79
N GLU A 206 -29.69 -6.94 -40.07
CA GLU A 206 -30.06 -8.25 -40.60
C GLU A 206 -29.21 -9.37 -39.97
N GLU A 207 -27.90 -9.19 -39.82
CA GLU A 207 -27.04 -10.20 -39.21
C GLU A 207 -27.30 -10.39 -37.70
N VAL A 208 -27.62 -9.31 -36.96
CA VAL A 208 -27.99 -9.40 -35.54
C VAL A 208 -29.45 -9.82 -35.32
N GLN A 209 -30.31 -9.76 -36.34
CA GLN A 209 -31.69 -10.25 -36.26
C GLN A 209 -31.71 -11.76 -35.95
N GLU A 210 -30.77 -12.53 -36.50
CA GLU A 210 -30.65 -13.95 -36.19
C GLU A 210 -30.33 -14.18 -34.69
N ILE A 211 -29.54 -13.29 -34.07
CA ILE A 211 -29.24 -13.33 -32.64
C ILE A 211 -30.51 -13.03 -31.82
N VAL A 212 -31.31 -12.06 -32.25
CA VAL A 212 -32.61 -11.74 -31.61
C VAL A 212 -33.57 -12.92 -31.71
N ASP A 213 -33.70 -13.52 -32.89
CA ASP A 213 -34.59 -14.66 -33.13
C ASP A 213 -34.19 -15.88 -32.32
N PHE A 214 -32.88 -16.10 -32.17
CA PHE A 214 -32.35 -17.14 -31.30
C PHE A 214 -32.72 -16.90 -29.83
N LEU A 215 -32.54 -15.68 -29.31
CA LEU A 215 -32.87 -15.35 -27.92
C LEU A 215 -34.37 -15.43 -27.63
N LYS A 216 -35.22 -15.16 -28.63
CA LYS A 216 -36.68 -15.31 -28.52
C LYS A 216 -37.14 -16.77 -28.58
N PHE A 217 -36.50 -17.58 -29.43
CA PHE A 217 -36.92 -18.95 -29.70
C PHE A 217 -35.75 -19.96 -29.60
N PRO A 218 -35.12 -20.12 -28.41
CA PRO A 218 -33.91 -20.94 -28.26
C PRO A 218 -34.15 -22.43 -28.52
N GLU A 219 -35.37 -22.93 -28.25
CA GLU A 219 -35.74 -24.33 -28.46
C GLU A 219 -35.67 -24.73 -29.94
N LYS A 220 -36.16 -23.86 -30.84
CA LYS A 220 -36.21 -24.10 -32.29
C LYS A 220 -34.82 -24.42 -32.86
N TYR A 221 -33.79 -23.71 -32.40
CA TYR A 221 -32.41 -23.88 -32.88
C TYR A 221 -31.73 -25.10 -32.25
N THR A 222 -32.05 -25.41 -30.99
CA THR A 222 -31.52 -26.58 -30.27
C THR A 222 -32.03 -27.88 -30.88
N THR A 223 -33.31 -27.97 -31.24
CA THR A 223 -33.92 -29.18 -31.82
C THR A 223 -33.38 -29.50 -33.21
N LEU A 224 -32.96 -28.48 -33.97
CA LEU A 224 -32.37 -28.62 -35.31
C LEU A 224 -30.89 -29.02 -35.27
N GLY A 225 -30.30 -29.23 -34.08
CA GLY A 225 -28.87 -29.53 -33.93
C GLY A 225 -27.96 -28.35 -34.27
N GLY A 226 -28.51 -27.14 -34.38
CA GLY A 226 -27.77 -25.92 -34.64
C GLY A 226 -26.88 -25.55 -33.45
N LYS A 227 -25.61 -25.20 -33.72
CA LYS A 227 -24.73 -24.65 -32.68
C LYS A 227 -25.11 -23.19 -32.42
N ILE A 228 -25.39 -22.91 -31.16
CA ILE A 228 -25.69 -21.56 -30.68
C ILE A 228 -24.43 -20.71 -30.84
N PRO A 229 -24.49 -19.53 -31.50
CA PRO A 229 -23.37 -18.62 -31.54
C PRO A 229 -23.09 -18.12 -30.11
N LYS A 230 -21.90 -18.41 -29.59
CA LYS A 230 -21.54 -18.04 -28.21
C LYS A 230 -21.15 -16.57 -28.08
N GLY A 231 -20.75 -15.96 -29.19
CA GLY A 231 -20.46 -14.54 -29.24
C GLY A 231 -20.48 -13.91 -30.62
N ALA A 232 -20.57 -12.58 -30.61
CA ALA A 232 -20.51 -11.72 -31.78
C ALA A 232 -19.56 -10.54 -31.54
N LEU A 233 -18.64 -10.29 -32.47
CA LEU A 233 -17.75 -9.13 -32.42
C LEU A 233 -18.22 -8.04 -33.39
N LEU A 234 -18.51 -6.86 -32.84
CA LEU A 234 -18.85 -5.64 -33.56
C LEU A 234 -17.57 -4.81 -33.80
N VAL A 235 -17.15 -4.70 -35.06
CA VAL A 235 -15.93 -3.98 -35.45
C VAL A 235 -16.30 -2.74 -36.26
N GLY A 236 -15.74 -1.58 -35.92
CA GLY A 236 -15.88 -0.40 -36.75
C GLY A 236 -15.30 0.85 -36.11
N PRO A 237 -15.20 1.98 -36.82
CA PRO A 237 -14.71 3.24 -36.28
C PRO A 237 -15.47 3.71 -35.02
N PRO A 238 -14.86 4.55 -34.16
CA PRO A 238 -15.58 5.13 -33.03
C PRO A 238 -16.78 5.97 -33.50
N GLY A 239 -17.86 5.98 -32.73
CA GLY A 239 -19.06 6.76 -33.04
C GLY A 239 -20.00 6.16 -34.10
N THR A 240 -19.81 4.90 -34.51
CA THR A 240 -20.72 4.20 -35.45
C THR A 240 -21.93 3.52 -34.81
N GLY A 241 -22.16 3.73 -33.51
CA GLY A 241 -23.35 3.21 -32.83
C GLY A 241 -23.26 1.73 -32.42
N LYS A 242 -22.07 1.15 -32.26
CA LYS A 242 -21.87 -0.25 -31.83
C LYS A 242 -22.60 -0.58 -30.52
N THR A 243 -22.41 0.26 -29.51
CA THR A 243 -23.08 0.15 -28.19
C THR A 243 -24.59 0.32 -28.30
N LEU A 244 -25.07 1.17 -29.21
CA LEU A 244 -26.50 1.37 -29.46
C LEU A 244 -27.13 0.15 -30.15
N LEU A 245 -26.43 -0.45 -31.13
CA LEU A 245 -26.87 -1.67 -31.79
C LEU A 245 -27.00 -2.83 -30.80
N ALA A 246 -26.01 -3.03 -29.93
CA ALA A 246 -26.07 -4.08 -28.91
C ALA A 246 -27.23 -3.89 -27.92
N LYS A 247 -27.51 -2.65 -27.51
CA LYS A 247 -28.69 -2.34 -26.69
C LYS A 247 -29.99 -2.61 -27.44
N ALA A 248 -30.07 -2.24 -28.72
CA ALA A 248 -31.24 -2.50 -29.55
C ALA A 248 -31.52 -4.00 -29.71
N VAL A 249 -30.49 -4.84 -29.87
CA VAL A 249 -30.63 -6.31 -29.90
C VAL A 249 -31.26 -6.82 -28.60
N ALA A 250 -30.81 -6.33 -27.45
CA ALA A 250 -31.35 -6.73 -26.16
C ALA A 250 -32.81 -6.28 -25.96
N GLY A 251 -33.14 -5.04 -26.35
CA GLY A 251 -34.51 -4.52 -26.28
C GLY A 251 -35.47 -5.24 -27.23
N GLU A 252 -35.02 -5.58 -28.44
CA GLU A 252 -35.80 -6.36 -29.41
C GLU A 252 -36.06 -7.79 -28.93
N ALA A 253 -35.05 -8.43 -28.33
CA ALA A 253 -35.17 -9.76 -27.72
C ALA A 253 -35.88 -9.75 -26.36
N LYS A 254 -36.04 -8.57 -25.74
CA LYS A 254 -36.59 -8.39 -24.38
C LYS A 254 -35.85 -9.22 -23.32
N VAL A 255 -34.53 -9.26 -23.42
CA VAL A 255 -33.66 -9.99 -22.48
C VAL A 255 -32.84 -9.04 -21.60
N PRO A 256 -32.39 -9.47 -20.41
CA PRO A 256 -31.48 -8.69 -19.58
C PRO A 256 -30.19 -8.35 -20.32
N PHE A 257 -29.74 -7.11 -20.17
CA PHE A 257 -28.50 -6.59 -20.75
C PHE A 257 -27.50 -6.26 -19.67
N PHE A 258 -26.37 -6.95 -19.68
CA PHE A 258 -25.24 -6.70 -18.80
C PHE A 258 -24.13 -6.03 -19.62
N SER A 259 -23.50 -4.98 -19.10
CA SER A 259 -22.41 -4.29 -19.82
C SER A 259 -21.15 -4.16 -18.96
N LEU A 260 -20.00 -4.35 -19.57
CA LEU A 260 -18.68 -4.00 -19.03
C LEU A 260 -17.95 -3.05 -19.99
N SER A 261 -17.16 -2.14 -19.41
CA SER A 261 -16.36 -1.13 -20.12
C SER A 261 -14.89 -1.20 -19.73
N ASP A 262 -14.00 -0.52 -20.47
CA ASP A 262 -12.55 -0.44 -20.19
C ASP A 262 -12.24 -0.09 -18.71
N SER A 263 -12.97 0.90 -18.17
CA SER A 263 -12.81 1.35 -16.78
C SER A 263 -13.10 0.29 -15.72
N ASP A 264 -13.81 -0.78 -16.06
CA ASP A 264 -14.14 -1.85 -15.13
C ASP A 264 -13.02 -2.90 -14.99
N PHE A 265 -12.04 -2.87 -15.90
CA PHE A 265 -10.95 -3.84 -15.96
C PHE A 265 -9.64 -3.28 -15.41
N VAL A 266 -9.34 -2.00 -15.62
CA VAL A 266 -8.03 -1.42 -15.25
C VAL A 266 -8.07 -0.84 -13.83
N GLU A 267 -7.61 -1.61 -12.84
CA GLU A 267 -7.52 -1.16 -11.44
C GLU A 267 -6.11 -1.30 -10.83
N MET A 268 -5.86 -0.53 -9.76
CA MET A 268 -4.60 -0.58 -9.00
C MET A 268 -4.38 -1.91 -8.26
N PHE A 269 -5.42 -2.74 -8.12
CA PHE A 269 -5.37 -4.00 -7.41
C PHE A 269 -5.42 -5.19 -8.38
N VAL A 270 -4.39 -6.04 -8.32
CA VAL A 270 -4.29 -7.25 -9.15
C VAL A 270 -5.47 -8.19 -8.84
N GLY A 271 -6.18 -8.62 -9.89
CA GLY A 271 -7.21 -9.66 -9.81
C GLY A 271 -8.63 -9.16 -9.55
N VAL A 272 -8.85 -7.86 -9.37
CA VAL A 272 -10.22 -7.32 -9.23
C VAL A 272 -11.00 -7.45 -10.55
N GLY A 273 -10.38 -7.17 -11.69
CA GLY A 273 -10.98 -7.34 -13.02
C GLY A 273 -11.47 -8.77 -13.25
N ALA A 274 -10.61 -9.77 -13.01
CA ALA A 274 -10.97 -11.19 -13.11
C ALA A 274 -12.17 -11.58 -12.21
N SER A 275 -12.25 -11.06 -10.99
CA SER A 275 -13.40 -11.34 -10.11
C SER A 275 -14.71 -10.74 -10.67
N ARG A 276 -14.66 -9.54 -11.25
CA ARG A 276 -15.83 -8.91 -11.87
C ARG A 276 -16.33 -9.69 -13.07
N VAL A 277 -15.42 -10.17 -13.92
CA VAL A 277 -15.77 -11.05 -15.05
C VAL A 277 -16.52 -12.27 -14.54
N ARG A 278 -16.00 -12.95 -13.51
CA ARG A 278 -16.66 -14.13 -12.93
C ARG A 278 -18.05 -13.82 -12.38
N ASP A 279 -18.19 -12.74 -11.62
CA ASP A 279 -19.46 -12.35 -11.02
C ASP A 279 -20.49 -11.91 -12.07
N LEU A 280 -20.05 -11.25 -13.14
CA LEU A 280 -20.91 -10.86 -14.26
C LEU A 280 -21.46 -12.10 -14.98
N PHE A 281 -20.58 -13.04 -15.31
CA PHE A 281 -20.98 -14.28 -15.99
C PHE A 281 -21.90 -15.12 -15.12
N LYS A 282 -21.68 -15.15 -13.80
CA LYS A 282 -22.59 -15.81 -12.86
C LYS A 282 -23.99 -15.18 -12.88
N GLN A 283 -24.08 -13.84 -12.80
CA GLN A 283 -25.37 -13.14 -12.84
C GLN A 283 -26.09 -13.32 -14.18
N ALA A 284 -25.35 -13.31 -15.30
CA ALA A 284 -25.90 -13.54 -16.62
C ALA A 284 -26.46 -14.97 -16.78
N LYS A 285 -25.77 -15.97 -16.21
CA LYS A 285 -26.23 -17.37 -16.16
C LYS A 285 -27.52 -17.52 -15.34
N GLU A 286 -27.61 -16.84 -14.20
CA GLU A 286 -28.82 -16.86 -13.34
C GLU A 286 -30.04 -16.21 -14.02
N LYS A 287 -29.82 -15.23 -14.92
CA LYS A 287 -30.88 -14.53 -15.68
C LYS A 287 -30.98 -14.94 -17.15
N SER A 288 -30.56 -16.15 -17.51
CA SER A 288 -30.63 -16.67 -18.88
C SER A 288 -32.09 -16.80 -19.36
N PRO A 289 -32.45 -16.42 -20.62
CA PRO A 289 -31.56 -15.91 -21.67
C PRO A 289 -31.14 -14.46 -21.43
N SER A 290 -29.86 -14.14 -21.65
CA SER A 290 -29.32 -12.79 -21.42
C SER A 290 -28.17 -12.43 -22.37
N ILE A 291 -27.88 -11.13 -22.48
CA ILE A 291 -26.76 -10.60 -23.27
C ILE A 291 -25.72 -9.98 -22.35
N ILE A 292 -24.47 -10.37 -22.55
CA ILE A 292 -23.29 -9.71 -21.98
C ILE A 292 -22.66 -8.85 -23.09
N PHE A 293 -22.56 -7.55 -22.88
CA PHE A 293 -21.88 -6.62 -23.76
C PHE A 293 -20.55 -6.17 -23.17
N ILE A 294 -19.47 -6.29 -23.95
CA ILE A 294 -18.14 -5.82 -23.58
C ILE A 294 -17.76 -4.73 -24.57
N ASP A 295 -17.78 -3.47 -24.13
CA ASP A 295 -17.28 -2.37 -24.93
C ASP A 295 -15.76 -2.29 -24.83
N GLU A 296 -15.12 -1.80 -25.89
CA GLU A 296 -13.66 -1.62 -25.96
C GLU A 296 -12.88 -2.86 -25.54
N ILE A 297 -13.23 -4.03 -26.09
CA ILE A 297 -12.57 -5.30 -25.73
C ILE A 297 -11.06 -5.28 -26.01
N ASP A 298 -10.58 -4.38 -26.87
CA ASP A 298 -9.16 -4.13 -27.10
C ASP A 298 -8.40 -3.57 -25.89
N ALA A 299 -9.09 -3.11 -24.84
CA ALA A 299 -8.50 -2.76 -23.55
C ALA A 299 -7.94 -3.96 -22.78
N ILE A 300 -8.59 -5.13 -22.87
CA ILE A 300 -8.16 -6.38 -22.23
C ILE A 300 -7.63 -7.42 -23.22
N GLY A 301 -8.07 -7.36 -24.47
CA GLY A 301 -7.84 -8.39 -25.49
C GLY A 301 -6.67 -8.16 -26.45
N ARG A 302 -5.76 -7.22 -26.21
CA ARG A 302 -4.61 -6.94 -27.09
C ARG A 302 -3.61 -8.09 -27.05
N ALA A 303 -3.15 -8.50 -28.23
CA ALA A 303 -2.10 -9.48 -28.38
C ALA A 303 -0.80 -9.02 -27.70
N ARG A 304 -0.11 -9.97 -27.05
CA ARG A 304 1.16 -9.74 -26.36
C ARG A 304 2.19 -9.05 -27.27
N GLY A 305 2.75 -7.94 -26.78
CA GLY A 305 3.96 -7.34 -27.37
C GLY A 305 5.19 -8.13 -26.92
N LYS A 306 6.14 -8.38 -27.83
CA LYS A 306 7.37 -9.16 -27.56
C LYS A 306 8.34 -8.55 -26.53
N ASN A 307 8.01 -7.42 -25.91
CA ASN A 307 8.87 -6.73 -24.94
C ASN A 307 8.18 -6.69 -23.57
N ALA A 308 8.25 -7.81 -22.85
CA ALA A 308 7.70 -7.97 -21.50
C ALA A 308 8.75 -7.57 -20.45
N MET A 309 8.75 -6.30 -20.06
CA MET A 309 9.61 -5.79 -18.98
C MET A 309 8.85 -4.72 -18.18
N SER A 310 7.64 -5.04 -17.72
CA SER A 310 6.92 -4.26 -16.70
C SER A 310 5.66 -5.01 -16.26
N GLY A 311 5.50 -5.23 -14.94
CA GLY A 311 4.37 -5.93 -14.30
C GLY A 311 3.00 -5.24 -14.40
N SER A 312 2.81 -4.32 -15.35
CA SER A 312 1.52 -3.71 -15.68
C SER A 312 0.68 -4.58 -16.63
N ASN A 313 1.26 -5.60 -17.26
CA ASN A 313 0.53 -6.51 -18.16
C ASN A 313 -0.18 -7.65 -17.41
N ASP A 314 0.20 -7.92 -16.16
CA ASP A 314 -0.22 -9.12 -15.44
C ASP A 314 -1.72 -9.11 -15.07
N GLU A 315 -2.26 -7.93 -14.71
CA GLU A 315 -3.68 -7.76 -14.39
C GLU A 315 -4.54 -8.03 -15.62
N ARG A 316 -4.22 -7.35 -16.72
CA ARG A 316 -4.92 -7.45 -17.99
C ARG A 316 -4.93 -8.88 -18.52
N GLU A 317 -3.79 -9.56 -18.47
CA GLU A 317 -3.66 -10.96 -18.91
C GLU A 317 -4.49 -11.90 -18.04
N ASN A 318 -4.49 -11.70 -16.72
CA ASN A 318 -5.29 -12.50 -15.81
C ASN A 318 -6.79 -12.32 -16.07
N THR A 319 -7.23 -11.07 -16.25
CA THR A 319 -8.61 -10.73 -16.57
C THR A 319 -9.04 -11.30 -17.93
N LEU A 320 -8.17 -11.24 -18.95
CA LEU A 320 -8.40 -11.85 -20.27
C LEU A 320 -8.54 -13.38 -20.19
N ASN A 321 -7.64 -14.06 -19.47
CA ASN A 321 -7.69 -15.50 -19.31
C ASN A 321 -8.95 -15.96 -18.55
N GLN A 322 -9.39 -15.18 -17.55
CA GLN A 322 -10.65 -15.44 -16.87
C GLN A 322 -11.84 -15.31 -17.81
N LEU A 323 -11.86 -14.27 -18.67
CA LEU A 323 -12.90 -14.12 -19.69
C LEU A 323 -12.94 -15.33 -20.64
N LEU A 324 -11.78 -15.75 -21.15
CA LEU A 324 -11.67 -16.94 -22.00
C LEU A 324 -12.19 -18.21 -21.31
N THR A 325 -11.86 -18.39 -20.03
CA THR A 325 -12.27 -19.55 -19.24
C THR A 325 -13.78 -19.56 -19.01
N GLU A 326 -14.39 -18.42 -18.72
CA GLU A 326 -15.85 -18.31 -18.55
C GLU A 326 -16.60 -18.58 -19.86
N MET A 327 -16.02 -18.16 -20.99
CA MET A 327 -16.60 -18.39 -22.32
C MET A 327 -16.50 -19.85 -22.76
N ASP A 328 -15.37 -20.51 -22.49
CA ASP A 328 -15.21 -21.94 -22.74
C ASP A 328 -16.10 -22.78 -21.80
N GLY A 329 -16.35 -22.28 -20.59
CA GLY A 329 -17.18 -22.90 -19.56
C GLY A 329 -18.69 -22.88 -19.84
N PHE A 330 -19.17 -22.25 -20.91
CA PHE A 330 -20.57 -22.35 -21.31
C PHE A 330 -20.88 -23.74 -21.88
N GLY A 331 -21.68 -24.50 -21.12
CA GLY A 331 -22.31 -25.72 -21.61
C GLY A 331 -23.31 -25.42 -22.72
N THR A 332 -23.77 -26.47 -23.41
CA THR A 332 -24.76 -26.37 -24.50
C THR A 332 -26.14 -25.87 -24.06
N ASN A 333 -26.38 -25.76 -22.75
CA ASN A 333 -27.70 -25.46 -22.18
C ASN A 333 -27.80 -24.05 -21.57
N THR A 334 -26.78 -23.20 -21.70
CA THR A 334 -26.82 -21.81 -21.21
C THR A 334 -27.06 -20.84 -22.37
N ASN A 335 -28.21 -20.15 -22.36
CA ASN A 335 -28.62 -19.22 -23.42
C ASN A 335 -28.06 -17.80 -23.17
N VAL A 336 -26.75 -17.71 -22.97
CA VAL A 336 -26.05 -16.44 -22.75
C VAL A 336 -25.21 -16.12 -23.97
N ILE A 337 -25.37 -14.90 -24.50
CA ILE A 337 -24.62 -14.44 -25.69
C ILE A 337 -23.69 -13.31 -25.27
N VAL A 338 -22.42 -13.43 -25.67
CA VAL A 338 -21.41 -12.40 -25.45
C VAL A 338 -21.24 -11.54 -26.70
N MET A 339 -21.68 -10.29 -26.65
CA MET A 339 -21.41 -9.30 -27.68
C MET A 339 -20.21 -8.44 -27.27
N ALA A 340 -19.21 -8.31 -28.14
CA ALA A 340 -18.06 -7.44 -27.87
C ALA A 340 -17.95 -6.36 -28.95
N ALA A 341 -17.48 -5.18 -28.59
CA ALA A 341 -17.20 -4.10 -29.54
C ALA A 341 -15.74 -3.69 -29.49
N THR A 342 -15.15 -3.44 -30.65
CA THR A 342 -13.80 -2.86 -30.76
C THR A 342 -13.71 -1.88 -31.91
N ASN A 343 -12.80 -0.92 -31.77
CA ASN A 343 -12.39 -0.05 -32.88
C ASN A 343 -11.22 -0.67 -33.67
N ARG A 344 -10.53 -1.67 -33.10
CA ARG A 344 -9.24 -2.18 -33.59
C ARG A 344 -9.17 -3.70 -33.51
N ALA A 345 -9.71 -4.38 -34.52
CA ALA A 345 -9.65 -5.83 -34.60
C ALA A 345 -8.23 -6.37 -34.89
N ASP A 346 -7.34 -5.53 -35.45
CA ASP A 346 -5.97 -5.88 -35.82
C ASP A 346 -5.07 -6.20 -34.62
N ILE A 347 -5.34 -5.58 -33.47
CA ILE A 347 -4.52 -5.74 -32.27
C ILE A 347 -5.03 -6.82 -31.31
N LEU A 348 -6.19 -7.43 -31.60
CA LEU A 348 -6.79 -8.42 -30.71
C LEU A 348 -6.01 -9.74 -30.71
N ASP A 349 -5.99 -10.42 -29.56
CA ASP A 349 -5.39 -11.72 -29.38
C ASP A 349 -6.12 -12.75 -30.24
N LYS A 350 -5.36 -13.55 -30.99
CA LYS A 350 -5.86 -14.64 -31.83
C LYS A 350 -6.69 -15.66 -31.03
N ALA A 351 -6.45 -15.79 -29.72
CA ALA A 351 -7.21 -16.66 -28.83
C ALA A 351 -8.67 -16.23 -28.64
N LEU A 352 -8.96 -14.93 -28.77
CA LEU A 352 -10.33 -14.40 -28.80
C LEU A 352 -11.00 -14.66 -30.15
N MET A 353 -10.19 -14.64 -31.22
CA MET A 353 -10.60 -14.79 -32.62
C MET A 353 -10.79 -16.24 -33.09
N ARG A 354 -10.62 -17.22 -32.19
CA ARG A 354 -10.77 -18.64 -32.52
C ARG A 354 -12.24 -19.07 -32.45
N ALA A 355 -12.69 -19.85 -33.43
CA ALA A 355 -14.05 -20.40 -33.48
C ALA A 355 -14.43 -21.14 -32.19
N GLY A 356 -15.66 -20.91 -31.69
CA GLY A 356 -16.17 -21.46 -30.42
C GLY A 356 -16.04 -20.54 -29.19
N ARG A 357 -15.53 -19.31 -29.36
CA ARG A 357 -15.38 -18.30 -28.28
C ARG A 357 -16.15 -17.01 -28.59
N LEU A 358 -15.47 -15.88 -28.75
CA LEU A 358 -16.12 -14.58 -28.96
C LEU A 358 -16.68 -14.42 -30.37
N ILE A 359 -16.18 -15.19 -31.34
CA ILE A 359 -16.35 -14.80 -32.73
C ILE A 359 -16.75 -15.96 -33.63
N ASP A 360 -17.92 -16.50 -33.30
CA ASP A 360 -18.69 -17.27 -34.26
C ASP A 360 -19.34 -16.32 -35.32
N LYS A 361 -19.52 -15.03 -35.00
CA LYS A 361 -19.97 -13.97 -35.92
C LYS A 361 -19.12 -12.70 -35.87
N TYR A 362 -18.60 -12.25 -37.03
CA TYR A 362 -17.90 -10.98 -37.21
C TYR A 362 -18.79 -9.98 -37.97
N LEU A 363 -19.17 -8.88 -37.32
CA LEU A 363 -19.87 -7.78 -37.98
C LEU A 363 -18.96 -6.60 -38.24
N TRP A 364 -18.88 -6.17 -39.49
CA TRP A 364 -18.28 -4.89 -39.86
C TRP A 364 -19.33 -3.79 -39.89
N ILE A 365 -19.20 -2.84 -38.97
CA ILE A 365 -20.05 -1.66 -38.88
C ILE A 365 -19.32 -0.50 -39.57
N TYR A 366 -19.67 -0.29 -40.83
CA TYR A 366 -19.17 0.83 -41.63
C TYR A 366 -19.88 2.14 -41.28
N LEU A 367 -19.21 3.25 -41.60
CA LEU A 367 -19.75 4.59 -41.41
C LEU A 367 -21.06 4.75 -42.20
N MET A 368 -22.07 5.31 -41.55
CA MET A 368 -23.32 5.71 -42.20
C MET A 368 -23.04 6.55 -43.46
N PHE A 369 -23.61 6.16 -44.60
CA PHE A 369 -23.69 7.03 -45.78
C PHE A 369 -24.43 8.34 -45.44
N ALA A 370 -24.05 9.44 -46.08
CA ALA A 370 -24.47 10.81 -45.75
C ALA A 370 -26.00 11.01 -45.61
N ASN A 371 -26.82 10.23 -46.32
CA ASN A 371 -28.28 10.30 -46.23
C ASN A 371 -28.83 9.83 -44.88
N ALA A 372 -28.16 8.92 -44.20
CA ALA A 372 -28.63 8.36 -42.94
C ALA A 372 -28.30 9.29 -41.74
N ARG A 373 -27.26 10.13 -41.84
CA ARG A 373 -26.96 11.19 -40.84
C ARG A 373 -28.04 12.27 -40.77
N LYS A 374 -28.82 12.49 -41.83
CA LYS A 374 -29.94 13.45 -41.82
C LYS A 374 -31.06 13.00 -40.89
N TYR A 375 -31.32 11.69 -40.78
CA TYR A 375 -32.36 11.14 -39.91
C TYR A 375 -32.07 11.34 -38.42
N LEU A 376 -30.79 11.32 -38.02
CA LEU A 376 -30.37 11.60 -36.64
C LEU A 376 -30.42 13.08 -36.25
N LYS A 377 -30.49 14.01 -37.22
CA LYS A 377 -30.60 15.45 -36.97
C LYS A 377 -32.05 15.96 -36.96
N SER A 378 -33.02 15.12 -37.32
CA SER A 378 -34.45 15.48 -37.44
C SER A 378 -35.33 14.95 -36.31
N THR A 379 -34.75 14.24 -35.34
CA THR A 379 -35.36 13.80 -34.07
C THR A 379 -34.55 14.42 -32.95
#